data_AF-A0AAQ0Y1E3-F1
#
_entry.id   AF-A0AAQ0Y1E3-F1
#
_cell.length_a   1.000
_cell.length_b   1.000
_cell.length_c   1.000
_cell.angle_alpha   90.00
_cell.angle_beta   90.00
_cell.angle_gamma   90.00
#
_symmetry.space_group_name_H-M   'P 1'
#
loop_
_entity.id
_entity.type
_entity.pdbx_description
1 polymer ?
#
loop_
_entity_poly.entity_id
_entity_poly.type
_entity_poly.pdbx_seq_one_letter_code
_entity_poly.pdbx_strand_id
1 'polypeptide(L)'
;MKGYNRLEQIMDYLKGHNLVTVDQLVAITDASPATIRRDLIKLDQEGVISRTHGGVTLNRFIPSQPTTHEKMQRSLAEKHAIASAAASFVKAGDAIVLDAGTTMIELARQLTHLPLRVITSDLHIALFLSEFRQIEVTIIGGRIDDSSQSCIGEHGRRLLQNVWPDVAFVSCNGWDITRGITSPTEEKAALKRDLIANAKRRVLLADSSKYGAWSLFNVAHLNTLTDIVTDSRLDEATQAGLRALDVQLTLAS
;
A
#
# COMPACT_ATOMS: atom_id res chain seq x y z
N MET A 1 0.24 -23.00 -9.52
CA MET A 1 1.20 -22.67 -8.44
C MET A 1 2.35 -21.85 -9.04
N LYS A 2 2.32 -20.52 -8.96
CA LYS A 2 3.50 -19.71 -9.26
C LYS A 2 4.33 -19.66 -7.98
N GLY A 3 5.50 -20.29 -7.99
CA GLY A 3 6.39 -20.36 -6.84
C GLY A 3 6.75 -18.94 -6.35
N TYR A 4 6.82 -18.78 -5.02
CA TYR A 4 7.33 -17.58 -4.38
C TYR A 4 8.68 -17.18 -5.00
N ASN A 5 8.85 -15.92 -5.38
CA ASN A 5 10.11 -15.45 -5.96
C ASN A 5 11.19 -15.51 -4.87
N ARG A 6 12.32 -16.16 -5.16
CA ARG A 6 13.45 -16.32 -4.22
C ARG A 6 13.93 -14.99 -3.63
N LEU A 7 13.93 -13.92 -4.41
CA LEU A 7 14.29 -12.59 -3.92
C LEU A 7 13.31 -12.07 -2.87
N GLU A 8 12.01 -12.36 -3.01
CA GLU A 8 10.99 -11.98 -2.03
C GLU A 8 11.17 -12.75 -0.73
N GLN A 9 11.48 -14.04 -0.80
CA GLN A 9 11.78 -14.84 0.40
C GLN A 9 13.02 -14.33 1.15
N ILE A 10 14.09 -13.97 0.42
CA ILE A 10 15.28 -13.36 1.01
C ILE A 10 14.92 -12.05 1.71
N MET A 11 14.16 -11.19 1.04
CA MET A 11 13.76 -9.89 1.56
C MET A 11 12.84 -9.99 2.78
N ASP A 12 11.84 -10.87 2.76
CA ASP A 12 10.93 -11.07 3.89
C ASP A 12 11.66 -11.63 5.11
N TYR A 13 12.60 -12.54 4.89
CA TYR A 13 13.44 -13.05 5.98
C TYR A 13 14.35 -11.97 6.57
N LEU A 14 14.96 -11.14 5.73
CA LEU A 14 15.76 -10.02 6.20
C LEU A 14 14.92 -9.00 7.00
N LYS A 15 13.65 -8.75 6.65
CA LYS A 15 12.80 -7.79 7.39
C LYS A 15 12.59 -8.17 8.86
N GLY A 16 12.62 -9.46 9.17
CA GLY A 16 12.46 -9.98 10.53
C GLY A 16 13.77 -10.09 11.32
N HIS A 17 14.94 -9.83 10.71
CA HIS A 17 16.23 -10.15 11.30
C HIS A 17 17.25 -9.02 11.08
N ASN A 18 17.91 -8.59 12.16
CA ASN A 18 18.92 -7.51 12.06
C ASN A 18 20.17 -7.91 11.28
N LEU A 19 20.55 -9.19 11.28
CA LEU A 19 21.72 -9.72 10.58
C LEU A 19 21.42 -11.17 10.16
N VAL A 20 21.61 -11.46 8.88
CA VAL A 20 21.30 -12.76 8.29
C VAL A 20 22.51 -13.32 7.55
N THR A 21 22.86 -14.57 7.80
CA THR A 21 23.96 -15.25 7.09
C THR A 21 23.49 -15.84 5.76
N VAL A 22 24.43 -16.11 4.86
CA VAL A 22 24.15 -16.81 3.60
C VAL A 22 23.53 -18.18 3.88
N ASP A 23 24.01 -18.89 4.90
CA ASP A 23 23.51 -20.23 5.24
C ASP A 23 22.05 -20.21 5.71
N GLN A 24 21.65 -19.17 6.45
CA GLN A 24 20.24 -18.95 6.82
C GLN A 24 19.38 -18.73 5.59
N LEU A 25 19.85 -17.93 4.61
CA LEU A 25 19.12 -17.71 3.36
C LEU A 25 19.06 -18.96 2.49
N VAL A 26 20.10 -19.79 2.49
CA VAL A 26 20.09 -21.10 1.82
C VAL A 26 19.01 -21.98 2.43
N ALA A 27 18.93 -22.05 3.76
CA ALA A 27 17.97 -22.89 4.47
C ALA A 27 16.50 -22.52 4.18
N ILE A 28 16.20 -21.22 4.01
CA ILE A 28 14.82 -20.77 3.77
C ILE A 28 14.41 -20.72 2.31
N THR A 29 15.36 -20.70 1.37
CA THR A 29 15.07 -20.58 -0.06
C THR A 29 15.37 -21.85 -0.85
N ASP A 30 16.02 -22.83 -0.22
CA ASP A 30 16.49 -24.07 -0.84
C ASP A 30 17.41 -23.84 -2.06
N ALA A 31 18.06 -22.67 -2.12
CA ALA A 31 18.93 -22.28 -3.22
C ALA A 31 20.41 -22.44 -2.86
N SER A 32 21.27 -22.70 -3.86
CA SER A 32 22.70 -22.87 -3.60
C SER A 32 23.35 -21.60 -3.03
N PRO A 33 24.41 -21.71 -2.21
CA PRO A 33 25.15 -20.56 -1.69
C PRO A 33 25.65 -19.60 -2.79
N ALA A 34 26.05 -20.14 -3.94
CA ALA A 34 26.51 -19.35 -5.09
C ALA A 34 25.36 -18.56 -5.75
N THR A 35 24.14 -19.08 -5.70
CA THR A 35 22.92 -18.39 -6.15
C THR A 35 22.56 -17.27 -5.19
N ILE A 36 22.55 -17.55 -3.88
CA ILE A 36 22.30 -16.54 -2.84
C ILE A 36 23.30 -15.40 -2.93
N ARG A 37 24.60 -15.68 -3.06
CA ARG A 37 25.61 -14.63 -3.21
C ARG A 37 25.38 -13.74 -4.43
N ARG A 38 24.92 -14.31 -5.56
CA ARG A 38 24.57 -13.53 -6.76
C ARG A 38 23.36 -12.62 -6.54
N ASP A 39 22.33 -13.13 -5.87
CA ASP A 39 21.13 -12.36 -5.56
C ASP A 39 21.44 -11.24 -4.54
N LEU A 40 22.28 -11.52 -3.54
CA LEU A 40 22.78 -10.52 -2.60
C LEU A 40 23.66 -9.47 -3.29
N ILE A 41 24.46 -9.81 -4.30
CA ILE A 41 25.21 -8.80 -5.06
C ILE A 41 24.26 -7.82 -5.75
N LYS A 42 23.14 -8.31 -6.32
CA LYS A 42 22.13 -7.44 -6.94
C LYS A 42 21.48 -6.52 -5.92
N LEU A 43 21.03 -7.08 -4.79
CA LEU A 43 20.39 -6.31 -3.71
C LEU A 43 21.35 -5.28 -3.09
N ASP A 44 22.65 -5.58 -2.99
CA ASP A 44 23.68 -4.68 -2.51
C ASP A 44 23.97 -3.55 -3.52
N GLN A 45 24.00 -3.87 -4.82
CA GLN A 45 24.10 -2.87 -5.91
C GLN A 45 22.88 -1.93 -5.96
N GLU A 46 21.70 -2.45 -5.63
CA GLU A 46 20.46 -1.69 -5.52
C GLU A 46 20.37 -0.88 -4.19
N GLY A 47 21.36 -1.04 -3.30
CA GLY A 47 21.41 -0.33 -2.02
C GLY A 47 20.35 -0.80 -1.02
N VAL A 48 19.76 -1.97 -1.23
CA VAL A 48 18.68 -2.54 -0.40
C VAL A 48 19.24 -3.20 0.86
N ILE A 49 20.46 -3.73 0.75
CA ILE A 49 21.15 -4.44 1.83
C ILE A 49 22.57 -3.89 1.99
N SER A 50 23.17 -4.16 3.14
CA SER A 50 24.61 -3.99 3.36
C SER A 50 25.22 -5.33 3.71
N ARG A 51 26.27 -5.69 2.97
CA ARG A 51 27.09 -6.87 3.23
C ARG A 51 28.22 -6.55 4.20
N THR A 52 28.30 -7.30 5.27
CA THR A 52 29.40 -7.29 6.24
C THR A 52 30.15 -8.62 6.22
N HIS A 53 31.34 -8.70 6.82
CA HIS A 53 32.13 -9.94 6.86
C HIS A 53 31.41 -11.13 7.52
N GLY A 54 30.36 -10.88 8.31
CA GLY A 54 29.60 -11.91 9.04
C GLY A 54 28.16 -12.11 8.58
N GLY A 55 27.68 -11.38 7.58
CA GLY A 55 26.29 -11.50 7.13
C GLY A 55 25.77 -10.30 6.36
N VAL A 56 24.47 -10.33 6.13
CA VAL A 56 23.69 -9.39 5.35
C VAL A 56 22.72 -8.68 6.29
N THR A 57 22.66 -7.36 6.18
CA THR A 57 21.67 -6.54 6.89
C THR A 57 20.81 -5.82 5.86
N LEU A 58 19.54 -5.59 6.17
CA LEU A 58 18.74 -4.65 5.38
C LEU A 58 19.26 -3.24 5.64
N ASN A 59 19.48 -2.49 4.57
CA ASN A 59 19.68 -1.07 4.71
C ASN A 59 18.36 -0.47 5.21
N ARG A 60 18.43 0.35 6.26
CA ARG A 60 17.27 1.08 6.79
C ARG A 60 16.64 2.01 5.74
N PHE A 61 17.37 2.30 4.66
CA PHE A 61 16.91 3.06 3.52
C PHE A 61 17.01 2.20 2.26
N ILE A 62 15.87 1.88 1.67
CA ILE A 62 15.77 1.28 0.34
C ILE A 62 15.54 2.44 -0.63
N PRO A 63 16.53 2.80 -1.48
CA PRO A 63 16.41 3.96 -2.37
C PRO A 63 15.24 3.81 -3.36
N SER A 64 14.99 2.58 -3.80
CA SER A 64 13.96 2.24 -4.78
C SER A 64 12.69 1.72 -4.11
N GLN A 65 11.54 2.20 -4.57
CA GLN A 65 10.24 1.67 -4.16
C GLN A 65 9.82 0.57 -5.14
N PRO A 66 9.26 -0.56 -4.67
CA PRO A 66 8.77 -1.58 -5.58
C PRO A 66 7.66 -0.99 -6.46
N THR A 67 7.73 -1.32 -7.74
CA THR A 67 6.82 -0.84 -8.77
C THR A 67 5.40 -1.37 -8.55
N THR A 68 4.41 -0.70 -9.13
CA THR A 68 3.03 -1.22 -9.18
C THR A 68 2.98 -2.62 -9.76
N HIS A 69 3.76 -2.91 -10.82
CA HIS A 69 3.81 -4.23 -11.46
C HIS A 69 4.28 -5.33 -10.51
N GLU A 70 5.38 -5.10 -9.77
CA GLU A 70 5.89 -6.05 -8.77
C GLU A 70 4.89 -6.27 -7.63
N LYS A 71 4.17 -5.20 -7.24
CA LYS A 71 3.17 -5.29 -6.18
C LYS A 71 1.90 -6.01 -6.61
N MET A 72 1.52 -6.01 -7.89
CA MET A 72 0.20 -6.51 -8.34
C MET A 72 -0.04 -7.96 -7.94
N GLN A 73 0.97 -8.83 -8.07
CA GLN A 73 0.82 -10.27 -7.85
C GLN A 73 0.95 -10.70 -6.37
N ARG A 74 1.46 -9.84 -5.49
CA ARG A 74 1.60 -10.13 -4.05
C ARG A 74 0.25 -10.08 -3.36
N SER A 75 -0.03 -11.00 -2.45
CA SER A 75 -1.24 -10.96 -1.59
C SER A 75 -2.54 -10.70 -2.37
N LEU A 76 -2.69 -11.32 -3.55
CA LEU A 76 -3.80 -11.01 -4.46
C LEU A 76 -5.15 -11.39 -3.86
N ALA A 77 -5.24 -12.54 -3.18
CA ALA A 77 -6.46 -13.00 -2.53
C ALA A 77 -6.92 -12.01 -1.45
N GLU A 78 -5.98 -11.49 -0.66
CA GLU A 78 -6.24 -10.56 0.41
C GLU A 78 -6.66 -9.20 -0.12
N LYS A 79 -6.05 -8.72 -1.21
CA LYS A 79 -6.50 -7.51 -1.88
C LYS A 79 -7.93 -7.63 -2.41
N HIS A 80 -8.28 -8.78 -3.00
CA HIS A 80 -9.65 -9.02 -3.45
C HIS A 80 -10.64 -9.03 -2.29
N ALA A 81 -10.32 -9.71 -1.19
CA ALA A 81 -11.16 -9.74 0.01
C ALA A 81 -11.36 -8.33 0.59
N ILE A 82 -10.26 -7.58 0.77
CA ILE A 82 -10.28 -6.20 1.28
C ILE A 82 -11.10 -5.30 0.35
N ALA A 83 -10.88 -5.39 -0.96
CA ALA A 83 -11.62 -4.62 -1.96
C ALA A 83 -13.12 -4.93 -1.95
N SER A 84 -13.49 -6.20 -1.82
CA SER A 84 -14.90 -6.63 -1.75
C SER A 84 -15.58 -6.08 -0.49
N ALA A 85 -14.94 -6.19 0.67
CA ALA A 85 -15.47 -5.62 1.91
C ALA A 85 -15.62 -4.09 1.81
N ALA A 86 -14.61 -3.41 1.28
CA ALA A 86 -14.60 -1.96 1.10
C ALA A 86 -15.65 -1.47 0.09
N ALA A 87 -16.00 -2.26 -0.92
CA ALA A 87 -17.01 -1.88 -1.91
C ALA A 87 -18.39 -1.65 -1.28
N SER A 88 -18.70 -2.35 -0.16
CA SER A 88 -19.95 -2.15 0.59
C SER A 88 -20.07 -0.76 1.24
N PHE A 89 -18.99 0.02 1.27
CA PHE A 89 -18.96 1.36 1.85
C PHE A 89 -19.39 2.45 0.87
N VAL A 90 -19.53 2.11 -0.41
CA VAL A 90 -19.84 3.03 -1.50
C VAL A 90 -21.28 2.83 -1.95
N LYS A 91 -21.99 3.91 -2.18
CA LYS A 91 -23.37 3.93 -2.70
C LYS A 91 -23.40 4.58 -4.09
N ALA A 92 -24.44 4.24 -4.84
CA ALA A 92 -24.74 4.92 -6.10
C ALA A 92 -24.90 6.43 -5.87
N GLY A 93 -24.19 7.25 -6.65
CA GLY A 93 -24.19 8.71 -6.59
C GLY A 93 -23.07 9.33 -5.74
N ASP A 94 -22.32 8.51 -4.99
CA ASP A 94 -21.24 9.01 -4.14
C ASP A 94 -20.12 9.67 -4.97
N ALA A 95 -19.52 10.72 -4.38
CA ALA A 95 -18.21 11.20 -4.79
C ALA A 95 -17.13 10.49 -3.97
N ILE A 96 -16.24 9.76 -4.64
CA ILE A 96 -15.16 9.02 -3.98
C ILE A 96 -13.79 9.46 -4.43
N VAL A 97 -12.82 9.39 -3.52
CA VAL A 97 -11.40 9.56 -3.83
C VAL A 97 -10.66 8.24 -3.65
N LEU A 98 -9.93 7.82 -4.68
CA LEU A 98 -9.11 6.61 -4.69
C LEU A 98 -7.63 6.99 -4.77
N ASP A 99 -6.88 6.62 -3.75
CA ASP A 99 -5.42 6.71 -3.74
C ASP A 99 -4.79 5.74 -4.76
N ALA A 100 -3.50 5.91 -5.03
CA ALA A 100 -2.76 4.96 -5.85
C ALA A 100 -2.47 3.67 -5.10
N GLY A 101 -2.61 2.53 -5.78
CA GLY A 101 -2.27 1.25 -5.19
C GLY A 101 -2.96 0.04 -5.80
N THR A 102 -2.32 -1.11 -5.62
CA THR A 102 -2.80 -2.38 -6.17
C THR A 102 -4.05 -2.91 -5.48
N THR A 103 -4.32 -2.55 -4.22
CA THR A 103 -5.61 -2.82 -3.58
C THR A 103 -6.70 -1.88 -4.09
N MET A 104 -6.34 -0.64 -4.46
CA MET A 104 -7.29 0.37 -4.92
C MET A 104 -7.83 0.06 -6.31
N ILE A 105 -7.01 -0.48 -7.21
CA ILE A 105 -7.50 -0.96 -8.52
C ILE A 105 -8.43 -2.17 -8.37
N GLU A 106 -8.21 -3.06 -7.38
CA GLU A 106 -9.17 -4.13 -7.10
C GLU A 106 -10.51 -3.57 -6.58
N LEU A 107 -10.49 -2.54 -5.74
CA LEU A 107 -11.71 -1.84 -5.32
C LEU A 107 -12.41 -1.22 -6.53
N ALA A 108 -11.69 -0.50 -7.39
CA ALA A 108 -12.25 0.12 -8.58
C ALA A 108 -12.99 -0.90 -9.47
N ARG A 109 -12.46 -2.13 -9.61
CA ARG A 109 -13.11 -3.22 -10.36
C ARG A 109 -14.45 -3.65 -9.77
N GLN A 110 -14.60 -3.59 -8.44
CA GLN A 110 -15.85 -3.94 -7.75
C GLN A 110 -16.93 -2.86 -7.91
N LEU A 111 -16.55 -1.63 -8.24
CA LEU A 111 -17.44 -0.46 -8.26
C LEU A 111 -18.02 -0.12 -9.64
N THR A 112 -17.62 -0.86 -10.68
CA THR A 112 -17.96 -0.55 -12.09
C THR A 112 -19.45 -0.52 -12.39
N HIS A 113 -20.28 -1.17 -11.57
CA HIS A 113 -21.73 -1.23 -11.74
C HIS A 113 -22.48 -0.03 -11.13
N LEU A 114 -21.80 0.84 -10.37
CA LEU A 114 -22.41 1.99 -9.71
C LEU A 114 -22.21 3.27 -10.51
N PRO A 115 -23.18 4.21 -10.52
CA PRO A 115 -22.95 5.56 -10.98
C PRO A 115 -22.15 6.33 -9.92
N LEU A 116 -20.97 6.85 -10.26
CA LEU A 116 -20.04 7.45 -9.30
C LEU A 116 -19.32 8.69 -9.87
N ARG A 117 -18.88 9.57 -8.99
CA ARG A 117 -17.84 10.58 -9.30
C ARG A 117 -16.55 10.16 -8.63
N VAL A 118 -15.53 9.82 -9.41
CA VAL A 118 -14.26 9.28 -8.92
C VAL A 118 -13.15 10.29 -9.16
N ILE A 119 -12.45 10.66 -8.10
CA ILE A 119 -11.18 11.38 -8.18
C ILE A 119 -10.06 10.41 -7.83
N THR A 120 -8.99 10.35 -8.63
CA THR A 120 -7.85 9.48 -8.31
C THR A 120 -6.51 10.10 -8.68
N SER A 121 -5.45 9.68 -8.00
CA SER A 121 -4.06 9.94 -8.40
C SER A 121 -3.49 8.87 -9.31
N ASP A 122 -4.13 7.72 -9.46
CA ASP A 122 -3.58 6.54 -10.12
C ASP A 122 -3.94 6.50 -11.61
N LEU A 123 -2.93 6.41 -12.48
CA LEU A 123 -3.15 6.39 -13.93
C LEU A 123 -3.91 5.13 -14.37
N HIS A 124 -3.68 3.99 -13.71
CA HIS A 124 -4.32 2.73 -14.08
C HIS A 124 -5.78 2.75 -13.68
N ILE A 125 -6.11 3.27 -12.48
CA ILE A 125 -7.50 3.43 -12.03
C ILE A 125 -8.24 4.41 -12.93
N ALA A 126 -7.63 5.55 -13.23
CA ALA A 126 -8.25 6.57 -14.08
C ALA A 126 -8.59 6.02 -15.47
N LEU A 127 -7.61 5.36 -16.11
CA LEU A 127 -7.81 4.80 -17.45
C LEU A 127 -8.86 3.68 -17.43
N PHE A 128 -8.77 2.75 -16.47
CA PHE A 128 -9.73 1.66 -16.35
C PHE A 128 -11.17 2.16 -16.15
N LEU A 129 -11.38 3.08 -15.21
CA LEU A 129 -12.72 3.59 -14.91
C LEU A 129 -13.29 4.47 -16.03
N SER A 130 -12.45 5.07 -16.87
CA SER A 130 -12.88 5.90 -18.00
C SER A 130 -13.66 5.12 -19.07
N GLU A 131 -13.59 3.79 -19.06
CA GLU A 131 -14.33 2.92 -19.98
C GLU A 131 -15.82 2.76 -19.58
N PHE A 132 -16.20 3.21 -18.37
CA PHE A 132 -17.55 3.04 -17.82
C PHE A 132 -18.33 4.36 -17.82
N ARG A 133 -19.34 4.47 -18.69
CA ARG A 133 -20.09 5.73 -18.91
C ARG A 133 -20.84 6.27 -17.68
N GLN A 134 -21.19 5.41 -16.73
CA GLN A 134 -21.85 5.79 -15.48
C GLN A 134 -20.87 6.36 -14.44
N ILE A 135 -19.56 6.29 -14.68
CA ILE A 135 -18.54 6.81 -13.78
C ILE A 135 -17.91 8.05 -14.40
N GLU A 136 -18.08 9.19 -13.73
CA GLU A 136 -17.31 10.40 -14.03
C GLU A 136 -15.94 10.28 -13.37
N VAL A 137 -14.87 10.35 -14.15
CA VAL A 137 -13.49 10.17 -13.65
C VAL A 137 -12.71 11.47 -13.79
N THR A 138 -12.15 11.94 -12.68
CA THR A 138 -11.18 13.04 -12.61
C THR A 138 -9.85 12.49 -12.13
N ILE A 139 -8.77 12.77 -12.86
CA ILE A 139 -7.40 12.52 -12.41
C ILE A 139 -6.78 13.84 -11.93
N ILE A 140 -6.13 13.83 -10.76
CA ILE A 140 -5.65 15.06 -10.11
C ILE A 140 -4.51 15.79 -10.85
N GLY A 141 -3.89 15.16 -11.86
CA GLY A 141 -2.80 15.74 -12.66
C GLY A 141 -1.51 16.00 -11.88
N GLY A 142 -0.45 16.44 -12.58
CA GLY A 142 0.88 16.67 -12.00
C GLY A 142 1.97 15.79 -12.60
N ARG A 143 3.11 15.69 -11.92
CA ARG A 143 4.23 14.83 -12.34
C ARG A 143 3.87 13.37 -12.08
N ILE A 144 4.27 12.47 -12.97
CA ILE A 144 4.08 11.03 -12.78
C ILE A 144 5.23 10.50 -11.91
N ASP A 145 4.89 9.84 -10.81
CA ASP A 145 5.82 9.02 -10.04
C ASP A 145 6.03 7.69 -10.74
N ASP A 146 7.27 7.37 -11.11
CA ASP A 146 7.59 6.17 -11.87
C ASP A 146 7.26 4.87 -11.10
N SER A 147 7.49 4.85 -9.78
CA SER A 147 7.29 3.65 -8.98
C SER A 147 5.81 3.29 -8.79
N SER A 148 4.93 4.27 -8.58
CA SER A 148 3.49 4.03 -8.40
C SER A 148 2.65 4.26 -9.65
N GLN A 149 3.23 4.81 -10.73
CA GLN A 149 2.50 5.25 -11.93
C GLN A 149 1.30 6.13 -11.56
N SER A 150 1.56 7.11 -10.68
CA SER A 150 0.54 7.99 -10.11
C SER A 150 0.96 9.45 -10.21
N CYS A 151 -0.01 10.34 -10.36
CA CYS A 151 0.17 11.77 -10.30
C CYS A 151 0.54 12.23 -8.89
N ILE A 152 1.58 13.06 -8.80
CA ILE A 152 2.08 13.71 -7.59
C ILE A 152 2.39 15.18 -7.88
N GLY A 153 2.57 15.94 -6.80
CA GLY A 153 2.92 17.37 -6.86
C GLY A 153 1.77 18.30 -6.50
N GLU A 154 2.09 19.59 -6.44
CA GLU A 154 1.24 20.61 -5.84
C GLU A 154 -0.09 20.85 -6.59
N HIS A 155 -0.12 20.64 -7.91
CA HIS A 155 -1.32 20.87 -8.71
C HIS A 155 -2.49 19.97 -8.25
N GLY A 156 -2.25 18.66 -8.15
CA GLY A 156 -3.25 17.71 -7.69
C GLY A 156 -3.63 17.90 -6.21
N ARG A 157 -2.67 18.31 -5.38
CA ARG A 157 -2.92 18.62 -3.96
C ARG A 157 -3.91 19.77 -3.79
N ARG A 158 -3.77 20.84 -4.57
CA ARG A 158 -4.72 21.98 -4.55
C ARG A 158 -6.13 21.58 -4.93
N LEU A 159 -6.30 20.65 -5.88
CA LEU A 159 -7.62 20.10 -6.20
C LEU A 159 -8.19 19.35 -4.98
N LEU A 160 -7.40 18.45 -4.37
CA LEU A 160 -7.84 17.65 -3.22
C LEU A 160 -8.25 18.49 -2.01
N GLN A 161 -7.58 19.62 -1.80
CA GLN A 161 -7.92 20.57 -0.72
C GLN A 161 -9.28 21.26 -0.89
N ASN A 162 -9.86 21.24 -2.09
CA ASN A 162 -11.10 21.94 -2.42
C ASN A 162 -12.25 20.98 -2.82
N VAL A 163 -12.15 19.70 -2.46
CA VAL A 163 -13.22 18.71 -2.67
C VAL A 163 -13.66 18.08 -1.35
N TRP A 164 -14.93 17.69 -1.28
CA TRP A 164 -15.55 17.07 -0.10
C TRP A 164 -16.18 15.73 -0.49
N PRO A 165 -15.38 14.66 -0.64
CA PRO A 165 -15.89 13.37 -1.04
C PRO A 165 -16.71 12.71 0.07
N ASP A 166 -17.65 11.86 -0.33
CA ASP A 166 -18.41 11.02 0.57
C ASP A 166 -17.50 9.95 1.20
N VAL A 167 -16.61 9.36 0.40
CA VAL A 167 -15.64 8.36 0.86
C VAL A 167 -14.26 8.60 0.24
N ALA A 168 -13.22 8.59 1.06
CA ALA A 168 -11.83 8.55 0.60
C ALA A 168 -11.16 7.25 1.04
N PHE A 169 -10.57 6.54 0.09
CA PHE A 169 -9.82 5.32 0.33
C PHE A 169 -8.32 5.58 0.18
N VAL A 170 -7.57 5.38 1.26
CA VAL A 170 -6.13 5.59 1.33
C VAL A 170 -5.38 4.26 1.40
N SER A 171 -4.28 4.17 0.65
CA SER A 171 -3.38 3.02 0.62
C SER A 171 -2.11 3.32 1.40
N CYS A 172 -1.40 2.29 1.85
CA CYS A 172 -0.15 2.45 2.58
C CYS A 172 0.98 1.55 2.07
N ASN A 173 2.21 1.94 2.43
CA ASN A 173 3.41 1.11 2.34
C ASN A 173 3.69 0.41 3.67
N GLY A 174 3.33 1.04 4.78
CA GLY A 174 3.44 0.50 6.13
C GLY A 174 2.49 1.24 7.06
N TRP A 175 1.99 0.52 8.06
CA TRP A 175 1.11 1.08 9.07
C TRP A 175 1.25 0.34 10.39
N ASP A 176 1.09 1.06 11.51
CA ASP A 176 1.03 0.45 12.83
C ASP A 176 0.24 1.34 13.81
N ILE A 177 -0.14 0.78 14.95
CA ILE A 177 -0.96 1.48 15.96
C ILE A 177 -0.28 2.74 16.53
N THR A 178 1.06 2.77 16.58
CA THR A 178 1.85 3.86 17.17
C THR A 178 2.10 4.97 16.16
N ARG A 179 2.52 4.63 14.95
CA ARG A 179 2.96 5.57 13.91
C ARG A 179 1.86 5.93 12.92
N GLY A 180 0.75 5.21 12.92
CA GLY A 180 -0.31 5.37 11.94
C GLY A 180 0.11 4.94 10.53
N ILE A 181 -0.46 5.59 9.52
CA ILE A 181 -0.09 5.37 8.11
C ILE A 181 1.22 6.10 7.84
N THR A 182 2.16 5.44 7.18
CA THR A 182 3.44 6.05 6.78
C THR A 182 3.74 5.85 5.30
N SER A 183 4.56 6.76 4.75
CA SER A 183 4.93 6.85 3.34
C SER A 183 6.43 7.13 3.18
N PRO A 184 7.08 6.63 2.10
CA PRO A 184 8.52 6.75 1.91
C PRO A 184 8.99 8.17 1.59
N THR A 185 8.13 9.00 0.98
CA THR A 185 8.48 10.37 0.59
C THR A 185 7.47 11.36 1.16
N GLU A 186 7.96 12.57 1.46
CA GLU A 186 7.14 13.67 1.95
C GLU A 186 6.03 14.03 0.96
N GLU A 187 6.35 14.07 -0.34
CA GLU A 187 5.41 14.39 -1.41
C GLU A 187 4.22 13.41 -1.44
N LYS A 188 4.49 12.10 -1.34
CA LYS A 188 3.44 11.07 -1.26
C LYS A 188 2.65 11.17 0.04
N ALA A 189 3.33 11.48 1.15
CA ALA A 189 2.65 11.63 2.43
C ALA A 189 1.69 12.84 2.43
N ALA A 190 2.15 13.95 1.88
CA ALA A 190 1.37 15.18 1.77
C ALA A 190 0.17 15.02 0.84
N LEU A 191 0.34 14.33 -0.29
CA LEU A 191 -0.77 14.01 -1.19
C LEU A 191 -1.84 13.15 -0.49
N LYS A 192 -1.44 12.08 0.19
CA LYS A 192 -2.37 11.18 0.91
C LYS A 192 -3.08 11.89 2.06
N ARG A 193 -2.44 12.87 2.71
CA ARG A 193 -3.11 13.75 3.71
C ARG A 193 -4.23 14.55 3.08
N ASP A 194 -3.95 15.26 1.98
CA ASP A 194 -4.97 16.05 1.29
C ASP A 194 -6.09 15.16 0.73
N LEU A 195 -5.77 13.94 0.30
CA LEU A 195 -6.71 12.95 -0.20
C LEU A 195 -7.82 12.59 0.79
N ILE A 196 -7.47 12.46 2.08
CA ILE A 196 -8.41 12.05 3.12
C ILE A 196 -8.99 13.24 3.92
N ALA A 197 -8.38 14.43 3.84
CA ALA A 197 -8.63 15.54 4.77
C ALA A 197 -10.11 15.94 4.88
N ASN A 198 -10.80 16.06 3.74
CA ASN A 198 -12.16 16.58 3.66
C ASN A 198 -13.24 15.49 3.51
N ALA A 199 -12.86 14.21 3.57
CA ALA A 199 -13.79 13.12 3.34
C ALA A 199 -14.68 12.87 4.54
N LYS A 200 -15.97 12.62 4.31
CA LYS A 200 -16.90 12.22 5.39
C LYS A 200 -16.49 10.89 6.01
N ARG A 201 -16.15 9.91 5.16
CA ARG A 201 -15.63 8.60 5.55
C ARG A 201 -14.19 8.43 5.04
N ARG A 202 -13.25 8.11 5.92
CA ARG A 202 -11.81 8.02 5.68
C ARG A 202 -11.35 6.60 5.95
N VAL A 203 -11.08 5.84 4.88
CA VAL A 203 -10.93 4.39 4.94
C VAL A 203 -9.51 3.98 4.56
N LEU A 204 -8.78 3.34 5.47
CA LEU A 204 -7.52 2.69 5.14
C LEU A 204 -7.80 1.29 4.57
N LEU A 205 -7.24 1.01 3.39
CA LEU A 205 -7.18 -0.34 2.83
C LEU A 205 -5.74 -0.84 2.89
N ALA A 206 -5.49 -1.84 3.74
CA ALA A 206 -4.15 -2.38 3.94
C ALA A 206 -4.20 -3.85 4.33
N ASP A 207 -3.44 -4.68 3.63
CA ASP A 207 -3.22 -6.05 4.05
C ASP A 207 -2.28 -6.11 5.28
N SER A 208 -2.42 -7.19 6.03
CA SER A 208 -1.71 -7.49 7.28
C SER A 208 -0.19 -7.58 7.10
N SER A 209 0.29 -7.92 5.90
CA SER A 209 1.74 -8.01 5.63
C SER A 209 2.45 -6.64 5.71
N LYS A 210 1.68 -5.55 5.66
CA LYS A 210 2.19 -4.17 5.82
C LYS A 210 2.15 -3.68 7.26
N TYR A 211 1.55 -4.43 8.19
CA TYR A 211 1.44 -4.04 9.58
C TYR A 211 2.80 -4.14 10.29
N GLY A 212 3.12 -3.16 11.14
CA GLY A 212 4.40 -3.10 11.87
C GLY A 212 5.58 -2.58 11.06
N ALA A 213 5.47 -2.54 9.72
CA ALA A 213 6.39 -1.83 8.86
C ALA A 213 6.07 -0.33 8.86
N TRP A 214 7.11 0.51 8.75
CA TRP A 214 6.93 1.95 8.69
C TRP A 214 7.92 2.60 7.71
N SER A 215 7.58 3.80 7.28
CA SER A 215 8.38 4.68 6.42
C SER A 215 8.60 6.03 7.08
N LEU A 216 9.51 6.83 6.51
CA LEU A 216 10.03 8.05 7.14
C LEU A 216 8.94 9.11 7.43
N PHE A 217 7.95 9.25 6.55
CA PHE A 217 6.96 10.33 6.65
C PHE A 217 5.61 9.80 7.13
N ASN A 218 5.11 10.35 8.23
CA ASN A 218 3.74 10.09 8.68
C ASN A 218 2.73 10.70 7.69
N VAL A 219 1.68 9.95 7.38
CA VAL A 219 0.53 10.40 6.62
C VAL A 219 -0.58 10.81 7.59
N ALA A 220 -1.03 9.88 8.43
CA ALA A 220 -2.14 10.11 9.35
C ALA A 220 -2.05 9.15 10.53
N HIS A 221 -2.48 9.59 11.71
CA HIS A 221 -2.72 8.71 12.85
C HIS A 221 -4.01 7.90 12.61
N LEU A 222 -4.07 6.67 13.14
CA LEU A 222 -5.22 5.79 12.88
C LEU A 222 -6.53 6.34 13.44
N ASN A 223 -6.48 7.13 14.51
CA ASN A 223 -7.65 7.78 15.13
C ASN A 223 -8.24 8.93 14.30
N THR A 224 -7.58 9.37 13.23
CA THR A 224 -8.18 10.35 12.31
C THR A 224 -9.00 9.66 11.23
N LEU A 225 -8.87 8.34 11.07
CA LEU A 225 -9.64 7.54 10.11
C LEU A 225 -11.01 7.20 10.69
N THR A 226 -11.97 6.90 9.82
CA THR A 226 -13.25 6.32 10.25
C THR A 226 -13.20 4.80 10.24
N ASP A 227 -12.46 4.22 9.29
CA ASP A 227 -12.43 2.77 9.06
C ASP A 227 -11.04 2.27 8.68
N ILE A 228 -10.75 1.03 9.09
CA ILE A 228 -9.63 0.23 8.62
C ILE A 228 -10.19 -1.08 8.08
N VAL A 229 -9.86 -1.41 6.84
CA VAL A 229 -10.18 -2.70 6.22
C VAL A 229 -8.88 -3.46 5.94
N THR A 230 -8.77 -4.64 6.52
CA THR A 230 -7.58 -5.51 6.43
C THR A 230 -7.97 -6.98 6.37
N ASP A 231 -7.07 -7.87 5.98
CA ASP A 231 -7.33 -9.32 6.03
C ASP A 231 -7.26 -9.87 7.46
N SER A 232 -7.82 -11.06 7.66
CA SER A 232 -7.96 -11.71 8.97
C SER A 232 -6.66 -12.25 9.59
N ARG A 233 -5.47 -11.87 9.10
CA ARG A 233 -4.17 -12.41 9.55
C ARG A 233 -3.41 -11.54 10.56
N LEU A 234 -4.02 -10.47 11.07
CA LEU A 234 -3.48 -9.75 12.24
C LEU A 234 -3.67 -10.58 13.51
N ASP A 235 -2.69 -10.56 14.42
CA ASP A 235 -2.80 -11.23 15.71
C ASP A 235 -3.90 -10.61 16.60
N GLU A 236 -4.41 -11.39 17.56
CA GLU A 236 -5.53 -10.97 18.40
C GLU A 236 -5.23 -9.73 19.25
N ALA A 237 -3.99 -9.56 19.73
CA ALA A 237 -3.58 -8.42 20.53
C ALA A 237 -3.58 -7.13 19.68
N THR A 238 -3.09 -7.21 18.46
CA THR A 238 -3.14 -6.15 17.45
C THR A 238 -4.58 -5.78 17.12
N GLN A 239 -5.44 -6.77 16.87
CA GLN A 239 -6.86 -6.50 16.59
C GLN A 239 -7.55 -5.83 17.79
N ALA A 240 -7.29 -6.29 19.02
CA ALA A 240 -7.82 -5.69 20.23
C ALA A 240 -7.36 -4.24 20.40
N GLY A 241 -6.07 -3.96 20.14
CA GLY A 241 -5.52 -2.60 20.16
C GLY A 241 -6.20 -1.69 19.13
N LEU A 242 -6.41 -2.18 17.91
CA LEU A 242 -7.11 -1.41 16.87
C LEU A 242 -8.58 -1.13 17.24
N ARG A 243 -9.28 -2.10 17.83
CA ARG A 243 -10.67 -1.92 18.30
C ARG A 243 -10.79 -0.98 19.49
N ALA A 244 -9.71 -0.74 20.24
CA ALA A 244 -9.68 0.22 21.33
C ALA A 244 -9.51 1.67 20.86
N LEU A 245 -9.18 1.89 19.59
CA LEU A 245 -9.17 3.21 18.97
C LEU A 245 -10.58 3.62 18.53
N ASP A 246 -10.78 4.93 18.32
CA ASP A 246 -12.01 5.48 17.73
C ASP A 246 -12.03 5.29 16.19
N VAL A 247 -11.94 4.02 15.75
CA VAL A 247 -11.92 3.62 14.34
C VAL A 247 -12.61 2.26 14.16
N GLN A 248 -13.38 2.09 13.10
CA GLN A 248 -14.04 0.81 12.82
C GLN A 248 -13.07 -0.15 12.12
N LEU A 249 -12.80 -1.30 12.74
CA LEU A 249 -12.00 -2.36 12.15
C LEU A 249 -12.90 -3.38 11.43
N THR A 250 -12.71 -3.52 10.12
CA THR A 250 -13.32 -4.58 9.30
C THR A 250 -12.26 -5.60 8.91
N LEU A 251 -12.49 -6.88 9.25
CA LEU A 251 -11.65 -8.00 8.80
C LEU A 251 -12.28 -8.64 7.57
N ALA A 252 -11.55 -8.66 6.46
CA ALA A 252 -11.95 -9.26 5.22
C ALA A 252 -11.50 -10.73 5.13
N SER A 253 -12.36 -11.55 4.54
CA SER A 253 -12.17 -13.00 4.34
C SER A 253 -12.60 -13.41 2.94
#